data_AF-A0A536SSK2-F1
#
_entry.id   AF-A0A536SSK2-F1
#
_cell.length_a   1.000
_cell.length_b   1.000
_cell.length_c   1.000
_cell.angle_alpha   90.00
_cell.angle_beta   90.00
_cell.angle_gamma   90.00
#
_symmetry.space_group_name_H-M   'P 1'
#
loop_
_entity.id
_entity.type
_entity.pdbx_description
1 polymer ?
#
loop_
_entity_poly.entity_id
_entity_poly.type
_entity_poly.pdbx_seq_one_letter_code
_entity_poly.pdbx_strand_id
1 'polypeptide(L)'
;DFWLALDPGIAVQPDNVVAQTESSIVYGLGLALTERISFKDGAVQQSNILDYGVPRMHDIPELHIKLMSTPNRPTGAGQMATPVVAPAISSAVFAASGARVRHTPFLPGRVLRAMA
;
A
#
# COMPACT_ATOMS: atom_id res chain seq x y z
N ASP A 1 5.31 -10.40 5.99
CA ASP A 1 4.75 -9.55 7.06
C ASP A 1 4.75 -8.08 6.65
N PHE A 2 3.80 -7.30 7.15
CA PHE A 2 3.77 -5.83 7.05
C PHE A 2 3.42 -5.24 8.43
N TRP A 3 4.25 -4.33 8.94
CA TRP A 3 4.09 -3.74 10.27
C TRP A 3 3.74 -2.26 10.16
N LEU A 4 2.75 -1.81 10.93
CA LEU A 4 2.34 -0.41 10.97
C LEU A 4 1.94 0.01 12.38
N ALA A 5 2.48 1.14 12.84
CA ALA A 5 2.02 1.82 14.05
C ALA A 5 1.25 3.08 13.66
N LEU A 6 0.07 3.29 14.27
CA LEU A 6 -0.83 4.40 13.96
C LEU A 6 -1.18 5.18 15.22
N ASP A 7 -1.03 6.50 15.19
CA ASP A 7 -1.55 7.43 16.21
C ASP A 7 -2.73 8.23 15.63
N PRO A 8 -3.98 7.88 15.99
CA PRO A 8 -5.16 8.64 15.57
C PRO A 8 -5.58 9.72 16.59
N GLY A 9 -4.74 10.04 17.58
CA GLY A 9 -5.22 10.69 18.80
C GLY A 9 -6.09 9.72 19.62
N ILE A 10 -7.21 10.21 20.14
CA ILE A 10 -8.22 9.34 20.75
C ILE A 10 -8.89 8.48 19.66
N ALA A 11 -8.72 7.17 19.75
CA ALA A 11 -9.43 6.21 18.92
C ALA A 11 -10.89 6.06 19.38
N VAL A 12 -11.81 6.78 18.75
CA VAL A 12 -13.24 6.80 19.11
C VAL A 12 -13.89 5.42 18.96
N GLN A 13 -13.56 4.70 17.88
CA GLN A 13 -13.97 3.32 17.65
C GLN A 13 -12.75 2.49 17.22
N PRO A 14 -11.98 1.93 18.18
CA PRO A 14 -10.69 1.29 17.91
C PRO A 14 -10.75 0.20 16.83
N ASP A 15 -11.77 -0.66 16.86
CA ASP A 15 -11.89 -1.77 15.91
C ASP A 15 -12.09 -1.28 14.48
N ASN A 16 -12.89 -0.22 14.29
CA ASN A 16 -13.07 0.38 12.98
C ASN A 16 -11.80 1.09 12.48
N VAL A 17 -11.00 1.65 13.40
CA VAL A 17 -9.71 2.25 13.04
C VAL A 17 -8.74 1.17 12.56
N VAL A 18 -8.70 0.01 13.23
CA VAL A 18 -7.90 -1.14 12.79
C VAL A 18 -8.37 -1.64 11.43
N ALA A 19 -9.67 -1.90 11.25
CA ALA A 19 -10.23 -2.36 9.99
C ALA A 19 -9.97 -1.38 8.82
N GLN A 20 -10.09 -0.06 9.06
CA GLN A 20 -9.74 0.96 8.06
C GLN A 20 -8.25 0.98 7.74
N THR A 21 -7.40 0.70 8.71
CA THR A 21 -5.96 0.61 8.54
C THR A 21 -5.59 -0.59 7.68
N GLU A 22 -6.21 -1.76 7.91
CA GLU A 22 -6.06 -2.95 7.06
C GLU A 22 -6.46 -2.64 5.62
N SER A 23 -7.64 -2.04 5.41
CA SER A 23 -8.12 -1.62 4.09
C SER A 23 -7.14 -0.67 3.39
N SER A 24 -6.61 0.32 4.13
CA SER A 24 -5.62 1.27 3.62
C SER A 24 -4.31 0.60 3.20
N ILE A 25 -3.86 -0.42 3.95
CA ILE A 25 -2.67 -1.22 3.62
C ILE A 25 -2.93 -2.03 2.36
N VAL A 26 -4.06 -2.72 2.24
CA VAL A 26 -4.45 -3.49 1.04
C VAL A 26 -4.49 -2.60 -0.20
N TYR A 27 -5.11 -1.41 -0.10
CA TYR A 27 -5.14 -0.45 -1.20
C TYR A 27 -3.74 0.06 -1.57
N GLY A 28 -2.91 0.34 -0.57
CA GLY A 28 -1.51 0.74 -0.77
C GLY A 28 -0.65 -0.35 -1.43
N LEU A 29 -0.89 -1.63 -1.10
CA LEU A 29 -0.24 -2.78 -1.72
C LEU A 29 -0.60 -2.87 -3.21
N GLY A 30 -1.89 -2.70 -3.53
CA GLY A 30 -2.38 -2.63 -4.90
C GLY A 30 -1.66 -1.55 -5.71
N LEU A 31 -1.70 -0.31 -5.23
CA LEU A 31 -0.97 0.82 -5.83
C LEU A 31 0.53 0.53 -6.02
N ALA A 32 1.16 -0.07 -5.02
CA ALA A 32 2.59 -0.28 -5.00
C ALA A 32 3.05 -1.42 -5.94
N LEU A 33 2.23 -2.45 -6.14
CA LEU A 33 2.69 -3.71 -6.74
C LEU A 33 1.95 -4.13 -8.01
N THR A 34 0.65 -3.82 -8.15
CA THR A 34 -0.19 -4.48 -9.17
C THR A 34 -1.07 -3.51 -9.96
N GLU A 35 -1.77 -2.61 -9.28
CA GLU A 35 -2.77 -1.72 -9.85
C GLU A 35 -2.14 -0.70 -10.79
N ARG A 36 -2.65 -0.64 -12.02
CA ARG A 36 -2.22 0.33 -13.04
C ARG A 36 -3.29 0.49 -14.11
N ILE A 37 -3.44 1.71 -14.58
CA ILE A 37 -4.18 2.02 -15.80
C ILE A 37 -3.18 2.45 -16.86
N SER A 38 -3.22 1.79 -18.03
CA SER A 38 -2.43 2.16 -19.20
C SER A 38 -3.33 2.74 -20.29
N PHE A 39 -2.76 3.65 -21.07
CA PHE A 39 -3.43 4.28 -22.20
C PHE A 39 -2.75 3.88 -23.51
N LYS A 40 -3.55 3.68 -24.56
CA LYS A 40 -3.09 3.54 -25.95
C LYS A 40 -4.11 4.22 -26.85
N ASP A 41 -3.63 5.02 -27.80
CA ASP A 41 -4.48 5.74 -28.76
C ASP A 41 -5.61 6.57 -28.10
N GLY A 42 -5.31 7.17 -26.94
CA GLY A 42 -6.25 7.96 -26.15
C GLY A 42 -7.26 7.16 -25.31
N ALA A 43 -7.21 5.83 -25.34
CA ALA A 43 -8.15 4.96 -24.63
C ALA A 43 -7.47 4.17 -23.50
N VAL A 44 -8.19 4.02 -22.39
CA VAL A 44 -7.84 3.10 -21.30
C VAL A 44 -7.82 1.67 -21.84
N GLN A 45 -6.79 0.90 -21.48
CA GLN A 45 -6.64 -0.48 -21.95
C GLN A 45 -7.29 -1.52 -21.04
N GLN A 46 -7.46 -1.20 -19.74
CA GLN A 46 -8.10 -2.08 -18.76
C GLN A 46 -9.61 -1.89 -18.80
N SER A 47 -10.35 -2.99 -18.85
CA SER A 47 -11.82 -3.03 -18.96
C SER A 47 -12.51 -3.60 -17.72
N ASN A 48 -11.80 -4.36 -16.87
CA ASN A 48 -12.40 -5.06 -15.73
C ASN A 48 -11.34 -5.49 -14.68
N ILE A 49 -11.75 -6.07 -13.55
CA ILE A 49 -10.86 -6.59 -12.49
C ILE A 49 -10.01 -7.81 -12.91
N LEU A 50 -10.22 -8.31 -14.12
CA LEU A 50 -9.41 -9.35 -14.74
C LEU A 50 -8.13 -8.78 -15.36
N ASP A 51 -8.19 -7.54 -15.87
CA ASP A 51 -7.05 -6.86 -16.50
C ASP A 51 -6.54 -5.66 -15.67
N TYR A 52 -7.32 -5.18 -14.71
CA TYR A 52 -6.91 -4.31 -13.61
C TYR A 52 -6.61 -5.14 -12.35
N GLY A 53 -5.32 -5.36 -12.09
CA GLY A 53 -4.84 -6.28 -11.04
C GLY A 53 -5.04 -5.76 -9.61
N VAL A 54 -6.25 -5.90 -9.08
CA VAL A 54 -6.55 -5.67 -7.65
C VAL A 54 -5.96 -6.81 -6.81
N PRO A 55 -5.36 -6.54 -5.63
CA PRO A 55 -4.88 -7.57 -4.72
C PRO A 55 -5.94 -8.62 -4.35
N ARG A 56 -5.51 -9.88 -4.26
CA ARG A 56 -6.31 -11.01 -3.77
C ARG A 56 -5.85 -11.43 -2.38
N MET A 57 -6.64 -12.27 -1.70
CA MET A 57 -6.33 -12.70 -0.33
C MET A 57 -4.93 -13.32 -0.18
N HIS A 58 -4.43 -14.04 -1.20
CA HIS A 58 -3.09 -14.63 -1.18
C HIS A 58 -1.96 -13.63 -1.43
N ASP A 59 -2.27 -12.43 -1.93
CA ASP A 59 -1.29 -11.35 -2.13
C ASP A 59 -1.05 -10.56 -0.83
N ILE A 60 -1.93 -10.70 0.16
CA ILE A 60 -1.87 -9.92 1.40
C ILE A 60 -0.97 -10.65 2.40
N PRO A 61 0.14 -10.03 2.84
CA PRO A 61 0.98 -10.60 3.88
C PRO A 61 0.27 -10.50 5.25
N GLU A 62 0.78 -11.22 6.24
CA GLU A 62 0.37 -11.01 7.64
C GLU A 62 0.54 -9.53 8.02
N LEU A 63 -0.53 -8.92 8.55
CA LEU A 63 -0.59 -7.52 8.92
C LEU A 63 -0.49 -7.37 10.44
N HIS A 64 0.48 -6.58 10.89
CA HIS A 64 0.71 -6.30 12.31
C HIS A 64 0.44 -4.82 12.57
N ILE A 65 -0.72 -4.51 13.16
CA ILE A 65 -1.17 -3.13 13.38
C ILE A 65 -1.10 -2.80 14.88
N LYS A 66 -0.29 -1.79 15.21
CA LYS A 66 -0.23 -1.21 16.56
C LYS A 66 -0.98 0.11 16.60
N LEU A 67 -2.16 0.09 17.21
CA LEU A 67 -2.89 1.30 17.52
C LEU A 67 -2.32 1.99 18.77
N MET A 68 -1.86 3.23 18.61
CA MET A 68 -1.34 4.09 19.68
C MET A 68 -2.39 5.12 20.02
N SER A 69 -3.37 4.76 20.86
CA SER A 69 -4.37 5.72 21.33
C SER A 69 -3.71 6.69 22.31
N THR A 70 -3.74 7.98 21.99
CA THR A 70 -3.11 9.06 22.78
C THR A 70 -4.18 10.03 23.30
N PRO A 71 -3.90 10.84 24.33
CA PRO A 71 -4.84 11.88 24.79
C PRO A 71 -4.95 13.07 23.80
N ASN A 72 -4.29 13.00 22.64
CA ASN A 72 -4.39 14.02 21.60
C ASN A 72 -5.80 14.04 20.99
N ARG A 73 -6.18 15.17 20.40
CA ARG A 73 -7.46 15.30 19.70
C ARG A 73 -7.59 14.23 18.61
N PRO A 74 -8.77 13.60 18.44
CA PRO A 74 -9.00 12.64 17.36
C PRO A 74 -8.61 13.25 16.00
N THR A 75 -7.90 12.47 15.20
CA THR A 75 -7.57 12.79 13.81
C THR A 75 -8.32 11.86 12.86
N GLY A 76 -8.25 12.14 11.55
CA GLY A 76 -8.89 11.28 10.56
C GLY A 76 -8.14 9.96 10.42
N ALA A 77 -8.82 8.81 10.57
CA ALA A 77 -8.23 7.48 10.39
C ALA A 77 -8.41 6.87 8.98
N GLY A 78 -9.20 7.51 8.13
CA GLY A 78 -9.72 6.88 6.91
C GLY A 78 -8.68 6.47 5.85
N GLN A 79 -7.58 7.22 5.72
CA GLN A 79 -6.56 6.99 4.67
C GLN A 79 -5.12 7.06 5.20
N MET A 80 -4.92 7.08 6.53
CA MET A 80 -3.60 7.39 7.10
C MET A 80 -2.51 6.40 6.71
N ALA A 81 -2.86 5.11 6.55
CA ALA A 81 -1.89 4.09 6.21
C ALA A 81 -1.57 4.03 4.71
N THR A 82 -2.48 4.45 3.82
CA THR A 82 -2.28 4.36 2.36
C THR A 82 -0.98 5.01 1.86
N PRO A 83 -0.64 6.28 2.22
CA PRO A 83 0.52 6.96 1.65
C PRO A 83 1.86 6.36 2.11
N VAL A 84 1.90 5.61 3.22
CA VAL A 84 3.16 5.04 3.74
C VAL A 84 3.49 3.67 3.16
N VAL A 85 2.54 2.99 2.51
CA VAL A 85 2.74 1.62 2.03
C VAL A 85 3.74 1.54 0.87
N ALA A 86 3.53 2.33 -0.19
CA ALA A 86 4.44 2.35 -1.34
C ALA A 86 5.90 2.73 -0.97
N PRO A 87 6.19 3.77 -0.16
CA PRO A 87 7.57 4.07 0.24
C PRO A 87 8.18 3.01 1.17
N ALA A 88 7.38 2.36 2.04
CA ALA A 88 7.86 1.23 2.84
C ALA A 88 8.29 0.06 1.95
N ILE A 89 7.48 -0.28 0.93
CA ILE A 89 7.79 -1.33 -0.03
C ILE A 89 9.01 -0.95 -0.89
N SER A 90 9.08 0.29 -1.40
CA SER A 90 10.25 0.76 -2.16
C SER A 90 11.55 0.64 -1.34
N SER A 91 11.49 0.96 -0.04
CA SER A 91 12.61 0.82 0.87
C SER A 91 12.99 -0.66 1.10
N ALA A 92 12.00 -1.54 1.23
CA ALA A 92 12.23 -2.98 1.35
C ALA A 92 12.85 -3.58 0.07
N VAL A 93 12.38 -3.17 -1.11
CA VAL A 93 12.97 -3.55 -2.41
C VAL A 93 14.44 -3.12 -2.47
N PHE A 94 14.74 -1.88 -2.09
CA PHE A 94 16.12 -1.40 -2.05
C PHE A 94 16.98 -2.19 -1.06
N ALA A 95 16.48 -2.45 0.15
CA ALA A 95 17.21 -3.22 1.15
C ALA A 95 17.51 -4.65 0.69
N ALA A 96 16.57 -5.28 -0.05
CA ALA A 96 16.72 -6.65 -0.52
C ALA A 96 17.58 -6.80 -1.78
N SER A 97 17.66 -5.77 -2.62
CA SER A 97 18.23 -5.90 -3.98
C SER A 97 19.21 -4.81 -4.41
N GLY A 98 19.31 -3.70 -3.66
CA GLY A 98 20.02 -2.49 -4.09
C GLY A 98 19.26 -1.63 -5.12
N ALA A 99 18.12 -2.11 -5.65
CA ALA A 99 17.36 -1.40 -6.67
C ALA A 99 16.57 -0.21 -6.10
N ARG A 100 16.76 0.99 -6.67
CA ARG A 100 15.97 2.19 -6.30
C ARG A 100 14.80 2.40 -7.25
N VAL A 101 13.65 1.82 -6.91
CA VAL A 101 12.39 1.99 -7.65
C VAL A 101 11.61 3.21 -7.16
N ARG A 102 11.27 4.12 -8.09
CA ARG A 102 10.53 5.38 -7.82
C ARG A 102 9.22 5.51 -8.58
N HIS A 103 8.91 4.55 -9.44
CA HIS A 103 7.72 4.56 -10.28
C HIS A 103 6.87 3.32 -9.97
N THR A 104 5.74 3.56 -9.31
CA THR A 104 4.75 2.52 -9.01
C THR A 104 3.91 2.17 -10.25
N PRO A 105 3.41 0.93 -10.35
CA PRO A 105 3.75 -0.21 -9.48
C PRO A 105 5.19 -0.71 -9.70
N PHE A 106 5.80 -1.31 -8.68
CA PHE A 106 7.17 -1.83 -8.67
C PHE A 106 7.28 -3.19 -9.38
N LEU A 107 6.87 -3.21 -10.66
CA LEU A 107 6.83 -4.42 -11.48
C LEU A 107 8.22 -5.10 -11.56
N PRO A 108 8.29 -6.44 -11.72
CA PRO A 108 9.57 -7.17 -11.81
C PRO A 108 10.54 -6.57 -12.83
N GLY A 109 10.06 -6.21 -14.03
CA GLY A 109 10.89 -5.58 -15.06
C GLY A 109 11.40 -4.17 -14.68
N ARG A 110 10.70 -3.43 -13.82
CA ARG A 110 11.17 -2.14 -13.30
C ARG A 110 12.23 -2.34 -12.22
N VAL A 111 12.08 -3.37 -11.38
CA VAL A 111 13.10 -3.74 -10.39
C VAL A 111 14.38 -4.19 -11.09
N LEU A 112 14.29 -5.13 -12.04
CA LEU A 112 15.44 -5.63 -12.80
C LEU A 112 16.20 -4.50 -13.52
N ARG A 113 15.48 -3.55 -14.13
CA ARG A 113 16.11 -2.37 -14.75
C ARG A 113 16.81 -1.44 -13.77
N ALA A 114 16.38 -1.42 -12.51
CA ALA A 114 16.99 -0.59 -11.47
C ALA A 114 18.15 -1.30 -10.74
N MET A 115 18.38 -2.59 -11.02
CA MET A 115 19.54 -3.36 -10.54
C MET A 115 20.72 -3.35 -11.53
N ALA A 116 20.43 -3.15 -12.81
CA ALA A 116 21.42 -3.02 -13.88
C ALA A 116 22.11 -1.65 -13.85
#